data_AF-A0A564TZB9-F1
#
_entry.id   AF-A0A564TZB9-F1
#
_cell.length_a   1.000
_cell.length_b   1.000
_cell.length_c   1.000
_cell.angle_alpha   90.00
_cell.angle_beta   90.00
_cell.angle_gamma   90.00
#
_symmetry.space_group_name_H-M   'P 1'
#
loop_
_entity.id
_entity.type
_entity.pdbx_description
1 polymer ?
#
loop_
_entity_poly.entity_id
_entity_poly.type
_entity_poly.pdbx_seq_one_letter_code
_entity_poly.pdbx_strand_id
1 'polypeptide(L)' 'MNNQERKTKPELWKQIEELEQKLWFMEKFLETKGLLVEAEDYVEKAIQDTEELPFD' A
#
# COMPACT_ATOMS: atom_id res chain seq x y z
N MET A 1 -19.16 -13.89 5.42
CA MET A 1 -18.93 -14.57 4.12
C MET A 1 -18.14 -13.61 3.25
N ASN A 2 -16.84 -13.85 3.06
CA ASN A 2 -16.02 -12.98 2.22
C ASN A 2 -16.35 -13.33 0.76
N ASN A 3 -17.25 -12.57 0.15
CA ASN A 3 -17.74 -12.77 -1.21
C ASN A 3 -16.73 -12.27 -2.25
N GLN A 4 -15.44 -12.57 -2.04
CA GLN A 4 -14.43 -12.33 -3.06
C GLN A 4 -14.64 -13.41 -4.13
N GLU A 5 -15.36 -13.04 -5.19
CA GLU A 5 -15.32 -13.76 -6.46
C GLU A 5 -13.86 -14.16 -6.71
N ARG A 6 -13.63 -15.47 -6.93
CA ARG A 6 -12.27 -15.98 -7.11
C ARG A 6 -11.69 -15.34 -8.36
N LYS A 7 -10.88 -14.30 -8.15
CA LYS A 7 -10.15 -13.61 -9.21
C LYS A 7 -9.24 -14.62 -9.89
N THR A 8 -9.29 -14.63 -11.20
CA THR A 8 -8.43 -15.46 -12.04
C THR A 8 -6.99 -14.93 -11.98
N LYS A 9 -6.01 -15.80 -12.28
CA LYS A 9 -4.59 -15.42 -12.30
C LYS A 9 -4.31 -14.17 -13.17
N PRO A 10 -4.91 -14.00 -14.37
CA PRO A 10 -4.73 -12.78 -15.17
C PRO A 10 -5.30 -11.52 -14.51
N GLU A 11 -6.44 -11.61 -13.83
CA GLU A 11 -7.05 -10.47 -13.13
C GLU A 11 -6.20 -10.03 -11.93
N LEU A 12 -5.58 -11.00 -11.23
CA LEU A 12 -4.63 -10.70 -10.16
C LEU A 12 -3.38 -9.98 -10.70
N TRP A 13 -2.83 -10.42 -11.83
CA TRP A 13 -1.69 -9.73 -12.45
C TRP A 13 -2.03 -8.30 -12.84
N LYS A 14 -3.19 -8.09 -13.46
CA LYS A 14 -3.65 -6.74 -13.81
C LYS A 14 -3.79 -5.85 -12.58
N GLN A 15 -4.31 -6.40 -11.48
CA GLN A 15 -4.42 -5.64 -10.23
C GLN A 15 -3.07 -5.32 -9.60
N ILE A 16 -2.11 -6.25 -9.66
CA ILE A 16 -0.74 -5.99 -9.20
C ILE A 16 -0.13 -4.84 -10.01
N GLU A 17 -0.24 -4.87 -11.33
CA GLU A 17 0.28 -3.81 -12.20
C GLU A 17 -0.38 -2.44 -11.92
N GLU A 18 -1.70 -2.42 -11.72
CA GLU A 18 -2.42 -1.19 -11.34
C GLU A 18 -1.99 -0.64 -9.98
N LEU A 19 -1.69 -1.51 -9.02
CA LEU A 19 -1.21 -1.12 -7.69
C LEU A 19 0.23 -0.60 -7.76
N GLU A 20 1.11 -1.26 -8.51
CA GLU A 20 2.48 -0.81 -8.74
C GLU A 20 2.53 0.59 -9.38
N GLN A 21 1.70 0.83 -10.39
CA GLN A 21 1.60 2.15 -11.02
C GLN A 21 1.13 3.24 -10.05
N LYS A 22 0.15 2.93 -9.19
CA LYS A 22 -0.34 3.87 -8.17
C LYS A 22 0.72 4.17 -7.12
N LEU A 23 1.43 3.15 -6.64
CA LEU A 23 2.53 3.32 -5.70
C LEU A 23 3.63 4.20 -6.27
N TRP A 24 4.06 3.91 -7.51
CA TRP A 24 5.06 4.71 -8.20
C TRP A 24 4.63 6.18 -8.36
N PHE A 25 3.37 6.43 -8.73
CA PHE A 25 2.86 7.80 -8.82
C PHE A 25 2.89 8.52 -7.46
N MET A 26 2.48 7.84 -6.38
CA MET A 26 2.48 8.41 -5.03
C MET A 26 3.90 8.73 -4.56
N GLU A 27 4.86 7.82 -4.75
CA GLU A 27 6.27 8.04 -4.44
C GLU A 27 6.82 9.26 -5.18
N LYS A 28 6.61 9.35 -6.50
CA LYS A 28 7.07 10.48 -7.30
C LYS A 28 6.42 11.80 -6.90
N PHE A 29 5.14 11.77 -6.57
CA PHE A 29 4.43 12.95 -6.07
C PHE A 29 5.02 13.43 -4.74
N LEU A 30 5.25 12.54 -3.78
CA LEU A 30 5.81 12.87 -2.48
C LEU A 30 7.26 13.35 -2.59
N GLU A 31 8.07 12.71 -3.44
CA GLU A 31 9.44 13.14 -3.76
C GLU A 31 9.46 14.55 -4.33
N THR A 32 8.60 14.85 -5.31
CA THR A 32 8.48 16.18 -5.92
C THR A 32 8.06 17.25 -4.91
N LYS A 33 7.28 16.88 -3.89
CA LYS A 33 6.84 17.77 -2.83
C LYS A 33 7.85 17.91 -1.69
N GLY A 34 8.91 17.11 -1.68
CA GLY A 34 9.87 17.03 -0.56
C GLY A 34 9.27 16.40 0.69
N LEU A 35 8.18 15.63 0.56
CA LEU A 35 7.43 15.00 1.66
C LEU A 35 7.69 13.49 1.76
N LEU A 36 8.59 12.94 0.94
CA LEU A 36 8.83 11.49 0.88
C LEU A 36 9.24 10.91 2.24
N VAL A 37 10.21 11.55 2.91
CA VAL A 37 10.72 11.10 4.22
C VAL A 37 9.63 11.14 5.30
N GLU A 38 8.82 12.21 5.35
CA GLU A 38 7.72 12.32 6.31
C GLU A 38 6.65 11.24 6.08
N ALA A 39 6.37 10.92 4.81
CA ALA A 39 5.44 9.86 4.48
C ALA A 39 5.99 8.47 4.84
N GLU A 40 7.29 8.23 4.65
CA GLU A 40 7.98 7.01 5.08
C GLU A 40 7.90 6.84 6.60
N ASP A 41 8.24 7.89 7.35
CA ASP A 41 8.17 7.91 8.82
C ASP A 41 6.74 7.65 9.33
N TYR A 42 5.74 8.23 8.68
CA TYR A 42 4.33 8.00 9.02
C TYR A 42 3.94 6.53 8.81
N VAL A 43 4.36 5.93 7.69
CA VAL A 43 4.04 4.52 7.38
C VAL A 43 4.75 3.58 8.35
N GLU A 44 6.03 3.81 8.65
CA GLU A 44 6.77 3.01 9.62
C GLU A 44 6.11 3.05 11.00
N LYS A 45 5.73 4.25 11.46
CA LYS A 45 5.00 4.41 12.71
C LYS A 45 3.64 3.73 12.69
N ALA A 46 2.88 3.88 11.60
CA ALA A 46 1.58 3.25 11.47
C ALA A 46 1.69 1.72 11.52
N ILE A 47 2.71 1.13 10.89
CA ILE A 47 3.00 -0.32 10.96
C ILE A 47 3.28 -0.72 12.41
N GLN A 48 4.17 -0.01 13.10
CA GLN A 48 4.49 -0.27 14.50
C GLN A 48 3.24 -0.18 15.39
N ASP A 49 2.42 0.87 15.23
CA ASP A 49 1.15 1.03 15.96
C ASP A 49 0.17 -0.13 15.68
N THR A 50 0.15 -0.68 14.44
CA THR A 50 -0.65 -1.89 14.13
C THR A 50 -0.04 -3.19 14.64
N GLU A 51 1.28 -3.30 14.76
CA GLU A 51 1.95 -4.48 15.35
C GLU A 51 1.84 -4.49 16.88
N GLU A 52 1.74 -3.31 17.51
CA GLU A 52 1.47 -3.15 18.94
C GLU A 52 0.01 -3.41 19.34
N LEU A 53 -0.91 -3.49 18.37
CA LEU A 53 -2.27 -3.94 18.66
C LEU A 53 -2.20 -5.43 19.06
N PRO A 54 -2.63 -5.79 20.29
CA PRO A 54 -2.72 -7.18 20.66
C PRO A 54 -3.81 -7.79 19.79
N PHE A 55 -3.40 -8.61 18.82
CA PHE A 55 -4.33 -9.48 18.11
C PHE A 55 -4.86 -10.50 19.12
N ASP A 56 -5.92 -10.13 19.85
CA ASP A 56 -6.83 -11.05 20.55
C ASP A 56 -7.71 -11.82 19.54
#